data_AF-A0A4Y2PD50-F1
#
_entry.id   AF-A0A4Y2PD50-F1
#
_cell.length_a   1.000
_cell.length_b   1.000
_cell.length_c   1.000
_cell.angle_alpha   90.00
_cell.angle_beta   90.00
_cell.angle_gamma   90.00
#
_symmetry.space_group_name_H-M   'P 1'
#
loop_
_entity.id
_entity.type
_entity.pdbx_description
1 polymer ?
#
loop_
_entity_poly.entity_id
_entity_poly.type
_entity_poly.pdbx_seq_one_letter_code
_entity_poly.pdbx_strand_id
1 'polypeptide(L)'
;MKLNDEIQWTQEAPEVCTDDVNNFWPYLPHRPVIKQEGSTKVRPVFEASAREKSTPSSSQCLNCGPNLIEFNPSLLLRLRERKYGVSADSEKAFLQVSVRKSDGDYLRLLWWTESGQLKVCRHARVVFGVVSSPFSLGAVLKFHLERLSEDPHYNKRVLVTLKQSFYVDNVVASVDREEELYQFIQVAKDVISKGMFRLRSWQYTGDKEISVSSVFWYIME
;
A
#
# COMPACT_ATOMS: atom_id res chain seq x y z
N MET A 1 6.82 -28.23 4.01
CA MET A 1 5.97 -27.14 4.56
C MET A 1 4.77 -27.04 3.64
N LYS A 2 3.53 -27.16 4.14
CA LYS A 2 2.35 -27.34 3.25
C LYS A 2 2.05 -26.05 2.50
N LEU A 3 2.01 -26.14 1.16
CA LEU A 3 1.83 -25.07 0.17
C LEU A 3 0.55 -24.23 0.35
N ASN A 4 -0.44 -24.71 1.09
CA ASN A 4 -1.78 -24.10 1.10
C ASN A 4 -1.83 -22.67 1.69
N ASP A 5 -0.89 -22.28 2.55
CA ASP A 5 -0.85 -20.94 3.14
C ASP A 5 -0.18 -19.90 2.20
N GLU A 6 0.61 -20.33 1.20
CA GLU A 6 1.20 -19.45 0.18
C GLU A 6 0.23 -19.13 -0.97
N ILE A 7 -0.76 -20.00 -1.20
CA ILE A 7 -1.76 -19.89 -2.28
C ILE A 7 -2.78 -18.75 -2.05
N GLN A 8 -2.97 -18.29 -0.81
CA GLN A 8 -3.92 -17.19 -0.56
C GLN A 8 -3.51 -15.86 -1.22
N TRP A 9 -2.22 -15.61 -1.47
CA TRP A 9 -1.78 -14.37 -2.13
C TRP A 9 -1.89 -14.41 -3.65
N THR A 10 -1.57 -15.55 -4.27
CA THR A 10 -1.63 -15.71 -5.74
C THR A 10 -3.07 -15.67 -6.26
N GLN A 11 -4.07 -15.91 -5.40
CA GLN A 11 -5.48 -15.71 -5.73
C GLN A 11 -5.92 -14.23 -5.72
N GLU A 12 -5.15 -13.33 -5.12
CA GLU A 12 -5.59 -11.95 -4.85
C GLU A 12 -4.94 -10.90 -5.75
N ALA A 13 -3.74 -11.16 -6.28
CA ALA A 13 -3.16 -10.40 -7.38
C ALA A 13 -3.31 -11.22 -8.66
N PRO A 14 -4.12 -10.79 -9.66
CA PRO A 14 -4.21 -11.53 -10.91
C PRO A 14 -2.84 -11.56 -11.59
N GLU A 15 -2.22 -12.73 -11.59
CA GLU A 15 -0.95 -13.00 -12.23
C GLU A 15 -1.18 -13.70 -13.56
N VAL A 16 -0.44 -13.28 -14.58
CA VAL A 16 -0.40 -14.00 -15.87
C VAL A 16 0.89 -14.80 -15.91
N CYS A 17 0.78 -16.13 -15.83
CA CYS A 17 1.93 -17.03 -15.84
C CYS A 17 2.09 -17.71 -17.21
N THR A 18 3.31 -17.71 -17.73
CA THR A 18 3.70 -18.21 -19.04
C THR A 18 5.01 -19.00 -18.95
N ASP A 19 5.31 -19.79 -19.97
CA ASP A 19 6.51 -20.63 -20.03
C ASP A 19 7.73 -19.91 -20.67
N ASP A 20 7.69 -18.58 -20.80
CA ASP A 20 8.67 -17.75 -21.52
C ASP A 20 9.87 -17.34 -20.66
N VAL A 21 10.58 -18.32 -20.11
CA VAL A 21 11.72 -18.11 -19.17
C VAL A 21 12.91 -17.37 -19.80
N ASN A 22 13.04 -17.34 -21.14
CA ASN A 22 14.22 -16.87 -21.87
C ASN A 22 14.08 -15.44 -22.44
N ASN A 23 13.92 -14.43 -21.60
CA ASN A 23 13.83 -13.04 -22.05
C ASN A 23 14.76 -12.12 -21.22
N PHE A 24 15.34 -11.10 -21.86
CA PHE A 24 16.34 -10.17 -21.26
C PHE A 24 15.76 -9.18 -20.21
N TRP A 25 14.54 -9.41 -19.74
CA TRP A 25 13.87 -8.53 -18.78
C TRP A 25 14.29 -8.87 -17.34
N PRO A 26 14.41 -7.86 -16.45
CA PRO A 26 14.74 -8.11 -15.06
C PRO A 26 13.58 -8.83 -14.36
N TYR A 27 13.91 -9.76 -13.47
CA TYR A 27 12.96 -10.44 -12.60
C TYR A 27 12.99 -9.79 -11.21
N LEU A 28 11.84 -9.73 -10.55
CA LEU A 28 11.70 -9.38 -9.13
C LEU A 28 11.94 -10.62 -8.29
N PRO A 29 13.08 -10.72 -7.58
CA PRO A 29 13.28 -11.79 -6.61
C PRO A 29 12.28 -11.59 -5.48
N HIS A 30 11.75 -12.69 -4.98
CA HIS A 30 10.84 -12.68 -3.86
C HIS A 30 11.22 -13.73 -2.82
N ARG A 31 10.83 -13.48 -1.58
CA ARG A 31 10.96 -14.43 -0.48
C ARG A 31 9.71 -14.40 0.40
N PRO A 32 9.33 -15.53 1.02
CA PRO A 32 8.25 -15.53 1.99
C PRO A 32 8.72 -14.91 3.31
N VAL A 33 7.90 -14.00 3.86
CA VAL A 33 7.95 -13.62 5.27
C VAL A 33 6.80 -14.29 5.98
N ILE A 34 7.12 -15.15 6.94
CA ILE A 34 6.14 -15.92 7.69
C ILE A 34 5.84 -15.19 9.00
N LYS A 35 4.59 -14.79 9.19
CA LYS A 35 4.08 -14.26 10.45
C LYS A 35 3.55 -15.44 11.28
N GLN A 36 3.93 -15.49 12.56
CA GLN A 36 3.40 -16.49 13.49
C GLN A 36 1.93 -16.21 13.86
N GLU A 37 1.52 -14.94 13.84
CA GLU A 37 0.18 -14.49 14.19
C GLU A 37 -0.39 -13.52 13.14
N GLY A 38 -1.72 -13.54 12.96
CA GLY A 38 -2.45 -12.67 12.02
C GLY A 38 -3.22 -13.42 10.93
N SER A 39 -4.04 -12.68 10.17
CA SER A 39 -4.91 -13.24 9.12
C SER A 39 -4.16 -13.72 7.88
N THR A 40 -2.93 -13.26 7.69
CA THR A 40 -2.11 -13.52 6.51
C THR A 40 -0.77 -14.09 6.96
N LYS A 41 -0.69 -15.42 7.02
CA LYS A 41 0.44 -16.15 7.61
C LYS A 41 1.73 -16.04 6.80
N VAL A 42 1.64 -15.92 5.49
CA VAL A 42 2.80 -15.74 4.60
C VAL A 42 2.59 -14.50 3.75
N ARG A 43 3.62 -13.67 3.59
CA ARG A 43 3.62 -12.49 2.71
C ARG A 43 4.85 -12.52 1.82
N PRO A 44 4.73 -12.37 0.49
CA PRO A 44 5.89 -12.22 -0.37
C PRO A 44 6.52 -10.84 -0.13
N VAL A 45 7.85 -10.82 -0.03
CA VAL A 45 8.63 -9.58 -0.06
C VAL A 45 9.43 -9.58 -1.34
N PHE A 46 9.21 -8.55 -2.17
CA PHE A 46 9.91 -8.35 -3.43
C PHE A 46 11.14 -7.47 -3.21
N GLU A 47 12.27 -7.85 -3.80
CA GLU A 47 13.52 -7.13 -3.69
C GLU A 47 13.93 -6.51 -5.03
N ALA A 48 13.29 -5.40 -5.39
CA ALA A 48 13.53 -4.75 -6.68
C ALA A 48 14.96 -4.21 -6.86
N SER A 49 15.71 -4.04 -5.76
CA SER A 49 17.12 -3.62 -5.76
C SER A 49 18.10 -4.74 -6.05
N ALA A 50 17.68 -6.01 -5.95
CA ALA A 50 18.54 -7.15 -6.21
C ALA A 50 19.00 -7.15 -7.69
N ARG A 51 20.26 -7.54 -7.90
CA ARG A 51 20.86 -7.59 -9.23
C ARG A 51 21.94 -8.66 -9.32
N GLU A 52 22.09 -9.18 -10.52
CA GLU A 52 23.29 -9.90 -10.92
C GLU A 52 24.42 -8.91 -11.26
N LYS A 53 25.66 -9.39 -11.20
CA LYS A 53 26.83 -8.59 -11.58
C LYS A 53 26.70 -8.20 -13.06
N SER A 54 26.82 -6.90 -13.34
CA SER A 54 26.75 -6.33 -14.69
C SER A 54 25.36 -6.28 -15.35
N THR A 55 24.27 -6.56 -14.61
CA THR A 55 22.89 -6.33 -15.07
C THR A 55 22.22 -5.23 -14.24
N PRO A 56 21.34 -4.39 -14.83
CA PRO A 56 20.55 -3.46 -14.05
C PRO A 56 19.50 -4.19 -13.19
N SER A 57 19.20 -3.67 -11.99
CA SER A 57 18.09 -4.15 -11.17
C SER A 57 16.73 -3.63 -11.68
N SER A 58 15.62 -4.24 -11.26
CA SER A 58 14.28 -3.72 -11.57
C SER A 58 14.10 -2.28 -11.11
N SER A 59 14.68 -1.90 -9.96
CA SER A 59 14.70 -0.52 -9.47
C SER A 59 15.45 0.45 -10.38
N GLN A 60 16.47 0.01 -11.11
CA GLN A 60 17.22 0.85 -12.05
C GLN A 60 16.53 0.96 -13.41
N CYS A 61 15.69 -0.01 -13.76
CA CYS A 61 14.88 0.00 -14.98
C CYS A 61 13.58 0.79 -14.85
N LEU A 62 13.14 1.09 -13.62
CA LEU A 62 11.90 1.79 -13.32
C LEU A 62 12.16 3.20 -12.84
N ASN A 63 11.38 4.16 -13.37
CA ASN A 63 11.36 5.51 -12.82
C ASN A 63 10.51 5.53 -11.54
N CYS A 64 11.07 5.99 -10.42
CA CYS A 64 10.35 6.10 -9.15
C CYS A 64 9.18 7.09 -9.20
N GLY A 65 9.23 8.07 -10.11
CA GLY A 65 8.28 9.17 -10.18
C GLY A 65 8.51 10.23 -9.09
N PRO A 66 7.76 11.34 -9.13
CA PRO A 66 7.79 12.36 -8.08
C PRO A 66 7.50 11.77 -6.71
N ASN A 67 8.24 12.22 -5.69
CA ASN A 67 7.92 11.83 -4.32
C ASN A 67 6.64 12.56 -3.87
N LEU A 68 5.54 11.82 -3.82
CA LEU A 68 4.24 12.29 -3.29
C LEU A 68 4.08 12.00 -1.80
N ILE A 69 5.03 11.32 -1.18
CA ILE A 69 5.02 10.99 0.24
C ILE A 69 5.69 12.12 1.01
N GLU A 70 5.00 12.66 1.99
CA GLU A 70 5.58 13.65 2.88
C GLU A 70 6.63 13.07 3.83
N PHE A 71 7.60 13.90 4.18
CA PHE A 71 8.73 13.54 5.03
C PHE A 71 8.26 13.01 6.41
N ASN A 72 8.87 11.93 6.89
CA ASN A 72 8.45 11.17 8.08
C ASN A 72 8.17 12.01 9.35
N PRO A 73 8.96 13.05 9.72
CA PRO A 73 8.66 13.92 10.86
C PRO A 73 7.33 14.69 10.76
N SER A 74 6.89 15.03 9.54
CA SER A 74 5.61 15.72 9.34
C SER A 74 4.44 14.84 9.78
N LEU A 75 4.57 13.52 9.65
CA LEU A 75 3.56 12.55 10.09
C LEU A 75 3.39 12.57 11.61
N LEU A 76 4.52 12.56 12.32
CA LEU A 76 4.57 12.65 13.77
C LEU A 76 3.98 13.96 14.29
N LEU A 77 4.32 15.06 13.64
CA LEU A 77 3.79 16.37 13.98
C LEU A 77 2.29 16.44 13.75
N ARG A 78 1.77 15.90 12.64
CA ARG A 78 0.33 15.83 12.34
C ARG A 78 -0.45 15.05 13.37
N LEU A 79 0.04 13.88 13.79
CA LEU A 79 -0.64 13.08 14.80
C LEU A 79 -0.73 13.81 16.15
N ARG A 80 0.23 14.70 16.44
CA ARG A 80 0.33 15.48 17.68
C ARG A 80 -0.17 16.92 17.55
N GLU A 81 -0.60 17.35 16.36
CA GLU A 81 -0.93 18.74 16.09
C GLU A 81 -2.17 19.19 16.88
N ARG A 82 -3.13 18.27 17.06
CA ARG A 82 -4.41 18.51 17.70
C ARG A 82 -4.65 17.54 18.86
N LYS A 83 -5.74 17.77 19.60
CA LYS A 83 -6.06 17.03 20.84
C LYS A 83 -6.25 15.52 20.63
N TYR A 84 -6.86 15.10 19.53
CA TYR A 84 -7.14 13.70 19.20
C TYR A 84 -6.39 13.30 17.93
N GLY A 85 -5.33 12.50 18.05
CA GLY A 85 -4.67 11.86 16.93
C GLY A 85 -5.45 10.62 16.45
N VAL A 86 -5.45 10.37 15.15
CA VAL A 86 -6.12 9.23 14.51
C VAL A 86 -5.26 8.62 13.43
N SER A 87 -5.28 7.29 13.32
CA SER A 87 -4.65 6.55 12.24
C SER A 87 -5.52 5.40 11.73
N ALA A 88 -5.26 4.97 10.50
CA ALA A 88 -5.83 3.78 9.88
C ALA A 88 -4.90 3.22 8.81
N ASP A 89 -5.02 1.92 8.54
CA ASP A 89 -4.32 1.28 7.43
C ASP A 89 -5.27 1.12 6.24
N SER A 90 -4.72 1.20 5.03
CA SER A 90 -5.44 0.81 3.82
C SER A 90 -5.19 -0.67 3.49
N GLU A 91 -6.26 -1.46 3.51
CA GLU A 91 -6.22 -2.88 3.20
C GLU A 91 -5.76 -3.11 1.76
N LYS A 92 -4.56 -3.69 1.59
CA LYS A 92 -4.01 -4.10 0.29
C LYS A 92 -4.03 -2.95 -0.73
N ALA A 93 -3.68 -1.74 -0.30
CA ALA A 93 -3.80 -0.52 -1.10
C ALA A 93 -3.15 -0.63 -2.48
N PHE A 94 -1.90 -1.10 -2.53
CA PHE A 94 -1.17 -1.27 -3.80
C PHE A 94 -1.89 -2.21 -4.78
N LEU A 95 -2.50 -3.28 -4.28
CA LEU A 95 -3.20 -4.26 -5.12
C LEU A 95 -4.48 -3.71 -5.75
N GLN A 96 -5.03 -2.60 -5.24
CA GLN A 96 -6.18 -1.93 -5.87
C GLN A 96 -5.78 -1.22 -7.18
N VAL A 97 -4.50 -0.91 -7.36
CA VAL A 97 -4.00 -0.18 -8.54
C VAL A 97 -3.60 -1.17 -9.64
N SER A 98 -4.28 -1.09 -10.78
CA SER A 98 -3.95 -1.88 -11.98
C SER A 98 -2.67 -1.39 -12.66
N VAL A 99 -1.88 -2.34 -13.15
CA VAL A 99 -0.72 -2.10 -14.03
C VAL A 99 -1.17 -2.25 -15.48
N ARG A 100 -0.69 -1.37 -16.37
CA ARG A 100 -0.96 -1.51 -17.80
C ARG A 100 -0.31 -2.78 -18.33
N LYS A 101 -0.99 -3.47 -19.24
CA LYS A 101 -0.48 -4.73 -19.81
C LYS A 101 0.92 -4.57 -20.45
N SER A 102 1.21 -3.41 -21.04
CA SER A 102 2.52 -3.07 -21.62
C SER A 102 3.65 -3.05 -20.59
N ASP A 103 3.33 -2.78 -19.32
CA ASP A 103 4.29 -2.53 -18.26
C ASP A 103 4.48 -3.76 -17.36
N GLY A 104 3.69 -4.83 -17.58
CA GLY A 104 3.75 -6.05 -16.78
C GLY A 104 5.10 -6.77 -16.83
N ASP A 105 5.90 -6.53 -17.87
CA ASP A 105 7.24 -7.09 -18.02
C ASP A 105 8.24 -6.55 -16.99
N TYR A 106 7.99 -5.39 -16.40
CA TYR A 106 8.82 -4.83 -15.32
C TYR A 106 8.49 -5.40 -13.93
N LEU A 107 7.40 -6.17 -13.84
CA LEU A 107 6.94 -6.83 -12.61
C LEU A 107 6.90 -8.35 -12.76
N ARG A 108 7.85 -8.89 -13.54
CA ARG A 108 8.05 -10.33 -13.72
C ARG A 108 8.59 -10.96 -12.46
N LEU A 109 8.15 -12.17 -12.16
CA LEU A 109 8.70 -13.02 -11.11
C LEU A 109 8.75 -14.47 -11.59
N LEU A 110 9.62 -15.25 -10.96
CA LEU A 110 9.70 -16.69 -11.18
C LEU A 110 8.86 -17.41 -10.12
N TRP A 111 8.04 -18.36 -10.55
CA TRP A 111 7.17 -19.13 -9.67
C TRP A 111 7.27 -20.64 -9.96
N TRP A 112 7.38 -21.45 -8.91
CA TRP A 112 7.35 -22.91 -9.03
C TRP A 112 5.92 -23.42 -8.86
N THR A 113 5.43 -24.19 -9.82
CA THR A 113 4.14 -24.87 -9.71
C THR A 113 4.24 -26.07 -8.75
N GLU A 114 3.09 -26.60 -8.32
CA GLU A 114 3.03 -27.83 -7.52
C GLU A 114 3.65 -29.04 -8.25
N SER A 115 3.64 -29.03 -9.58
CA SER A 115 4.30 -30.04 -10.42
C SER A 115 5.81 -29.87 -10.53
N GLY A 116 6.40 -28.87 -9.88
CA GLY A 116 7.83 -28.56 -9.95
C GLY A 116 8.26 -27.86 -11.24
N GLN A 117 7.31 -27.31 -12.00
CA GLN A 117 7.61 -26.54 -13.22
C GLN A 117 7.84 -25.07 -12.87
N LEU A 118 8.92 -24.50 -13.39
CA LEU A 118 9.19 -23.07 -13.29
C LEU A 118 8.36 -22.29 -14.31
N LYS A 119 7.67 -21.24 -13.87
CA LYS A 119 6.90 -20.32 -14.71
C LYS A 119 7.33 -18.88 -14.50
N VAL A 120 7.15 -18.07 -15.54
CA VAL A 120 7.28 -16.62 -15.46
C VAL A 120 5.90 -16.03 -15.23
N CYS A 121 5.70 -15.38 -14.09
CA CYS A 121 4.46 -14.69 -13.76
C CYS A 121 4.67 -13.19 -13.82
N ARG A 122 3.60 -12.44 -14.16
CA ARG A 122 3.59 -10.97 -14.19
C ARG A 122 2.49 -10.46 -13.29
N HIS A 123 2.81 -9.52 -12.41
CA HIS A 123 1.77 -8.85 -11.63
C HIS A 123 0.94 -7.93 -12.53
N ALA A 124 -0.39 -8.08 -12.49
CA ALA A 124 -1.30 -7.12 -13.11
C ALA A 124 -1.68 -5.95 -12.19
N ARG A 125 -1.15 -5.93 -10.96
CA ARG A 125 -1.38 -4.89 -9.95
C ARG A 125 -0.06 -4.36 -9.42
N VAL A 126 -0.09 -3.15 -8.86
CA VAL A 126 1.08 -2.57 -8.20
C VAL A 126 1.40 -3.39 -6.94
N VAL A 127 2.68 -3.69 -6.73
CA VAL A 127 3.15 -4.47 -5.58
C VAL A 127 4.05 -3.67 -4.66
N PHE A 128 4.10 -4.03 -3.38
CA PHE A 128 5.02 -3.41 -2.44
C PHE A 128 6.48 -3.79 -2.77
N GLY A 129 7.43 -2.91 -2.42
CA GLY A 129 8.86 -3.17 -2.62
C GLY A 129 9.44 -2.76 -3.99
N VAL A 130 8.61 -2.18 -4.87
CA VAL A 130 9.06 -1.62 -6.15
C VAL A 130 9.11 -0.09 -6.08
N VAL A 131 10.14 0.52 -6.65
CA VAL A 131 10.46 1.96 -6.49
C VAL A 131 9.37 2.91 -6.99
N SER A 132 8.59 2.50 -7.99
CA SER A 132 7.51 3.30 -8.58
C SER A 132 6.16 3.10 -7.88
N SER A 133 6.04 2.09 -7.02
CA SER A 133 4.78 1.73 -6.37
C SER A 133 4.21 2.84 -5.48
N PRO A 134 5.02 3.53 -4.64
CA PRO A 134 4.46 4.56 -3.77
C PRO A 134 3.94 5.77 -4.55
N PHE A 135 4.64 6.17 -5.62
CA PHE A 135 4.14 7.19 -6.54
C PHE A 135 2.82 6.75 -7.20
N SER A 136 2.76 5.52 -7.70
CA SER A 136 1.57 4.99 -8.39
C SER A 136 0.34 4.99 -7.47
N LEU A 137 0.50 4.53 -6.23
CA LEU A 137 -0.57 4.56 -5.22
C LEU A 137 -0.96 6.01 -4.88
N GLY A 138 0.02 6.87 -4.58
CA GLY A 138 -0.22 8.26 -4.23
C GLY A 138 -0.93 9.05 -5.33
N ALA A 139 -0.55 8.84 -6.59
CA ALA A 139 -1.16 9.49 -7.75
C ALA A 139 -2.64 9.09 -7.92
N VAL A 140 -2.95 7.80 -7.75
CA VAL A 140 -4.32 7.29 -7.82
C VAL A 140 -5.17 7.83 -6.68
N LEU A 141 -4.69 7.77 -5.44
CA LEU A 141 -5.39 8.33 -4.28
C LEU A 141 -5.64 9.83 -4.44
N LYS A 142 -4.61 10.59 -4.85
CA LYS A 142 -4.73 12.03 -5.11
C LYS A 142 -5.80 12.33 -6.15
N PHE A 143 -5.78 11.61 -7.27
CA PHE A 143 -6.77 11.76 -8.34
C PHE A 143 -8.20 11.47 -7.86
N HIS A 144 -8.41 10.41 -7.07
CA HIS A 144 -9.72 10.11 -6.49
C HIS A 144 -10.20 11.21 -5.53
N LEU A 145 -9.32 11.70 -4.66
CA LEU A 145 -9.64 12.75 -3.70
C LEU A 145 -9.89 14.12 -4.36
N GLU A 146 -9.18 14.44 -5.44
CA GLU A 146 -9.41 15.66 -6.22
C GLU A 146 -10.77 15.66 -6.92
N ARG A 147 -11.23 14.51 -7.40
CA ARG A 147 -12.57 14.38 -8.00
C ARG A 147 -13.70 14.58 -7.00
N LEU A 148 -13.46 14.25 -5.73
CA LEU A 148 -14.46 14.35 -4.67
C LEU A 148 -14.36 15.66 -3.88
N SER A 149 -13.38 16.53 -4.15
CA SER A 149 -13.20 17.72 -3.30
C SER A 149 -14.21 18.82 -3.48
N GLU A 150 -14.91 18.84 -4.61
CA GLU A 150 -16.00 19.78 -4.87
C GLU A 150 -17.39 19.18 -4.63
N ASP A 151 -17.46 17.94 -4.12
CA ASP A 151 -18.73 17.29 -3.81
C ASP A 151 -19.37 17.99 -2.58
N PRO A 152 -20.54 18.64 -2.73
CA PRO A 152 -21.20 19.37 -1.65
C PRO A 152 -21.74 18.47 -0.54
N HIS A 153 -21.78 17.14 -0.76
CA HIS A 153 -22.21 16.17 0.24
C HIS A 153 -21.27 16.10 1.44
N TYR A 154 -19.98 16.40 1.23
CA TYR A 154 -18.97 16.26 2.28
C TYR A 154 -18.57 17.60 2.88
N ASN A 155 -18.20 17.56 4.16
CA ASN A 155 -17.57 18.70 4.80
C ASN A 155 -16.19 18.97 4.18
N LYS A 156 -16.05 20.14 3.52
CA LYS A 156 -14.81 20.56 2.85
C LYS A 156 -13.59 20.51 3.77
N ARG A 157 -13.74 20.85 5.05
CA ARG A 157 -12.64 20.81 6.02
C ARG A 157 -12.14 19.39 6.22
N VAL A 158 -13.04 18.43 6.35
CA VAL A 158 -12.70 17.00 6.52
C VAL A 158 -12.01 16.44 5.28
N LEU A 159 -12.48 16.82 4.08
CA LEU A 159 -11.84 16.42 2.83
C LEU A 159 -10.42 16.99 2.67
N VAL A 160 -10.22 18.25 3.04
CA VAL A 160 -8.89 18.88 3.04
C VAL A 160 -7.97 18.17 4.02
N THR A 161 -8.42 17.90 5.24
CA THR A 161 -7.65 17.12 6.22
C THR A 161 -7.31 15.75 5.67
N LEU A 162 -8.28 15.01 5.11
CA LEU A 162 -8.08 13.67 4.57
C LEU A 162 -7.03 13.65 3.44
N LYS A 163 -7.05 14.63 2.54
CA LYS A 163 -6.04 14.79 1.48
C LYS A 163 -4.62 14.90 2.03
N GLN A 164 -4.47 15.57 3.17
CA GLN A 164 -3.20 15.75 3.85
C GLN A 164 -2.87 14.59 4.80
N SER A 165 -3.77 13.63 4.97
CA SER A 165 -3.60 12.56 5.96
C SER A 165 -2.89 11.32 5.43
N PHE A 166 -2.75 11.17 4.10
CA PHE A 166 -2.13 9.98 3.53
C PHE A 166 -0.62 9.98 3.68
N TYR A 167 -0.09 8.86 4.16
CA TYR A 167 1.32 8.50 4.14
C TYR A 167 1.45 7.10 3.54
N VAL A 168 1.87 7.02 2.29
CA VAL A 168 1.90 5.77 1.52
C VAL A 168 0.51 5.11 1.52
N ASP A 169 0.33 3.99 2.22
CA ASP A 169 -0.91 3.24 2.39
C ASP A 169 -1.61 3.49 3.74
N ASN A 170 -1.04 4.32 4.61
CA ASN A 170 -1.61 4.67 5.90
C ASN A 170 -2.28 6.05 5.87
N VAL A 171 -3.27 6.24 6.74
CA VAL A 171 -3.93 7.51 7.01
C VAL A 171 -3.55 7.94 8.42
N VAL A 172 -3.13 9.19 8.59
CA VAL A 172 -2.75 9.79 9.87
C VAL A 172 -3.22 11.23 9.91
N ALA A 173 -4.03 11.57 10.91
CA ALA A 173 -4.56 12.92 11.10
C ALA A 173 -4.64 13.25 12.59
N SER A 174 -5.02 14.49 12.90
CA SER A 174 -5.50 14.84 14.23
C SER A 174 -6.60 15.90 14.16
N VAL A 175 -7.45 15.94 15.18
CA VAL A 175 -8.60 16.87 15.31
C VAL A 175 -8.74 17.40 16.73
N ASP A 176 -9.46 18.50 16.93
CA ASP A 176 -9.53 19.19 18.23
C ASP A 176 -10.62 18.63 19.15
N ARG A 177 -11.65 17.99 18.57
CA ARG A 177 -12.86 17.52 19.28
C ARG A 177 -13.18 16.07 18.93
N GLU A 178 -13.78 15.36 19.88
CA GLU A 178 -14.14 13.95 19.69
C GLU A 178 -15.21 13.77 18.61
N GLU A 179 -16.14 14.72 18.47
CA GLU A 179 -17.14 14.68 17.40
C GLU A 179 -16.51 14.83 16.02
N GLU A 180 -15.47 15.66 15.90
CA GLU A 180 -14.70 15.83 14.66
C GLU A 180 -13.94 14.54 14.29
N LEU A 181 -13.51 13.76 15.29
CA LEU A 181 -12.83 12.48 15.10
C LEU A 181 -13.78 11.47 14.44
N TYR A 182 -14.97 11.28 14.99
CA TYR A 182 -15.94 10.35 14.42
C TYR A 182 -16.40 10.80 13.03
N GLN A 183 -16.58 12.11 12.82
CA GLN A 183 -16.88 12.66 11.49
C GLN A 183 -15.75 12.37 10.49
N PHE A 184 -14.49 12.58 10.89
CA PHE A 184 -13.34 12.29 10.04
C PHE A 184 -13.30 10.81 9.64
N ILE A 185 -13.47 9.88 10.59
CA ILE A 185 -13.45 8.44 10.33
C ILE A 185 -14.55 8.04 9.33
N GLN A 186 -15.77 8.55 9.52
CA GLN A 186 -16.91 8.21 8.65
C GLN A 186 -16.70 8.73 7.23
N VAL A 187 -16.35 10.01 7.09
CA VAL A 187 -16.09 10.62 5.78
C VAL A 187 -14.91 9.93 5.11
N ALA A 188 -13.83 9.64 5.83
CA ALA A 188 -12.66 8.94 5.27
C ALA A 188 -13.03 7.55 4.76
N LYS A 189 -13.80 6.76 5.52
CA LYS A 189 -14.27 5.44 5.05
C LYS A 189 -15.10 5.56 3.77
N ASP A 190 -16.06 6.47 3.75
CA ASP A 190 -16.98 6.64 2.62
C ASP A 190 -16.24 7.11 1.36
N VAL A 191 -15.47 8.21 1.47
CA VAL A 191 -14.70 8.80 0.36
C VAL A 191 -13.72 7.81 -0.24
N ILE A 192 -12.99 7.07 0.59
CA ILE A 192 -11.96 6.14 0.13
C ILE A 192 -12.57 4.86 -0.46
N SER A 193 -13.74 4.43 0.04
CA SER A 193 -14.48 3.30 -0.54
C SER A 193 -14.96 3.56 -1.96
N LYS A 194 -15.24 4.81 -2.34
CA LYS A 194 -15.56 5.20 -3.72
C LYS A 194 -14.41 4.93 -4.70
N GLY A 195 -13.17 4.87 -4.21
CA GLY A 195 -11.99 4.46 -4.96
C GLY A 195 -11.68 2.95 -4.90
N MET A 196 -12.59 2.14 -4.35
CA MET A 196 -12.40 0.70 -4.05
C MET A 196 -11.31 0.39 -3.01
N PHE A 197 -10.83 1.41 -2.30
CA PHE A 197 -9.91 1.24 -1.18
C PHE A 197 -10.69 1.04 0.12
N ARG A 198 -10.13 0.27 1.06
CA ARG A 198 -10.77 0.01 2.35
C ARG A 198 -9.86 0.37 3.50
N LEU A 199 -10.29 1.31 4.34
CA LEU A 199 -9.58 1.67 5.56
C LEU A 199 -9.99 0.77 6.73
N ARG A 200 -9.02 0.22 7.44
CA ARG A 200 -9.18 -0.71 8.57
C ARG A 200 -8.23 -0.35 9.72
N SER A 201 -8.34 -1.10 10.81
CA SER A 201 -7.46 -0.97 11.97
C SER A 201 -7.37 0.44 12.55
N TRP A 202 -8.51 1.13 12.65
CA TRP A 202 -8.56 2.50 13.16
C TRP A 202 -8.06 2.57 14.60
N GLN A 203 -7.13 3.48 14.85
CA GLN A 203 -6.64 3.82 16.19
C GLN A 203 -6.76 5.32 16.42
N TYR A 204 -7.03 5.72 17.65
CA TYR A 204 -7.08 7.13 18.00
C TYR A 204 -6.73 7.33 19.47
N THR A 205 -6.20 8.51 19.79
CA THR A 205 -5.90 8.90 21.16
C THR A 205 -7.15 9.53 21.78
N GLY A 206 -7.66 8.98 22.89
CA GLY A 206 -8.79 9.52 23.67
C GLY A 206 -8.58 9.34 25.17
N ASP A 207 -9.60 9.58 26.00
CA ASP A 207 -9.52 9.46 27.48
C ASP A 207 -9.25 8.02 27.98
N LYS A 208 -9.28 7.02 27.08
CA LYS A 208 -8.70 5.69 27.33
C LYS A 208 -7.34 5.62 26.67
N GLU A 209 -6.31 5.50 27.49
CA GLU A 209 -4.88 5.50 27.18
C GLU A 209 -4.48 4.57 26.02
N ILE A 210 -4.63 5.02 24.78
CA ILE A 210 -3.75 4.58 23.69
C ILE A 210 -2.72 5.70 23.55
N SER A 211 -1.49 5.42 23.99
CA SER A 211 -0.41 6.39 23.90
C SER A 211 -0.12 6.70 22.42
N VAL A 212 0.25 7.94 22.12
CA VAL A 212 0.71 8.34 20.78
C VAL A 212 1.85 7.44 20.29
N SER A 213 2.67 6.92 21.20
CA SER A 213 3.73 5.97 20.90
C SER A 213 3.17 4.65 20.37
N SER A 214 2.05 4.16 20.89
CA SER A 214 1.39 2.93 20.44
C SER A 214 0.84 3.08 19.02
N VAL A 215 0.21 4.22 18.72
CA VAL A 215 -0.26 4.56 17.37
C VAL A 215 0.92 4.70 16.40
N PHE A 216 2.04 5.27 16.87
CA PHE A 216 3.24 5.43 16.06
C PHE A 216 3.94 4.11 15.74
N TRP A 217 4.13 3.23 16.73
CA TRP A 217 4.69 1.90 16.51
C TRP A 217 3.90 1.15 15.45
N TYR A 218 2.57 1.28 15.48
CA TYR A 218 1.68 0.67 14.51
C TYR A 218 1.86 1.21 13.08
N ILE A 219 2.15 2.49 12.91
CA ILE A 219 2.35 3.12 11.59
C ILE A 219 3.72 2.75 10.98
N MET A 220 4.70 2.38 11.80
CA MET A 220 6.10 2.16 11.39
C MET A 220 6.46 0.69 11.12
N GLU A 221 5.58 -0.27 11.43
CA GLU A 221 5.73 -1.72 11.17
C GLU A 221 5.08 -2.18 9.84
#